data_AF-V9FJK2-F1
#
_entry.id   AF-V9FJK2-F1
#
_cell.length_a   1.000
_cell.length_b   1.000
_cell.length_c   1.000
_cell.angle_alpha   90.00
_cell.angle_beta   90.00
_cell.angle_gamma   90.00
#
_symmetry.space_group_name_H-M   'P 1'
#
loop_
_entity.id
_entity.type
_entity.pdbx_description
1 polymer ?
#
loop_
_entity_poly.entity_id
_entity_poly.type
_entity_poly.pdbx_seq_one_letter_code
_entity_poly.pdbx_strand_id
1 'polypeptide(L)'
;MIDVEGDAVFGSFPNERFRFGVEHANGIGEIWLESQAPKKRWWGCEVTDVAAFTPADVALPPKDSASLCGGVSLRESASNRANPRPKLVREDEDESLQLEVSIKMGMADLAWAPKYVFPMTLVSQSPLPAEVQAEQITLLTAQVQELSNKK
;
A
#
# COMPACT_ATOMS: atom_id res chain seq x y z
N MET A 1 -6.66 -0.59 -12.29
CA MET A 1 -7.25 -1.92 -12.01
C MET A 1 -6.42 -2.49 -10.88
N ILE A 2 -7.05 -2.94 -9.79
CA ILE A 2 -6.29 -3.49 -8.65
C ILE A 2 -5.88 -4.91 -9.00
N ASP A 3 -4.58 -5.16 -9.02
CA ASP A 3 -4.04 -6.47 -9.37
C ASP A 3 -3.92 -7.36 -8.13
N VAL A 4 -3.58 -6.77 -6.97
CA VAL A 4 -3.47 -7.47 -5.69
C VAL A 4 -3.97 -6.56 -4.57
N GLU A 5 -4.78 -7.10 -3.67
CA GLU A 5 -5.18 -6.44 -2.42
C GLU A 5 -5.10 -7.45 -1.26
N GLY A 6 -4.76 -6.97 -0.05
CA GLY A 6 -4.78 -7.80 1.14
C GLY A 6 -4.42 -7.06 2.41
N ASP A 7 -4.21 -7.83 3.49
CA ASP A 7 -3.70 -7.32 4.76
C ASP A 7 -2.22 -7.65 4.92
N ALA A 8 -1.47 -6.72 5.51
CA ALA A 8 -0.07 -6.84 5.85
C ALA A 8 0.18 -6.54 7.32
N VAL A 9 1.15 -7.25 7.90
CA VAL A 9 1.61 -7.03 9.27
C VAL A 9 3.13 -6.94 9.30
N PHE A 10 3.64 -5.95 10.02
CA PHE A 10 5.07 -5.66 10.07
C PHE A 10 5.60 -5.87 11.47
N GLY A 11 6.76 -6.52 11.60
CA GLY A 11 7.39 -6.73 12.90
C GLY A 11 7.75 -5.42 13.63
N SER A 12 8.07 -4.37 12.87
CA SER A 12 8.32 -3.02 13.39
C SER A 12 7.08 -2.37 14.02
N PHE A 13 5.88 -2.85 13.67
CA PHE A 13 4.59 -2.30 14.12
C PHE A 13 3.68 -3.43 14.64
N PRO A 14 4.01 -4.06 15.79
CA PRO A 14 3.35 -5.27 16.26
C PRO A 14 1.86 -5.08 16.63
N ASN A 15 1.44 -3.83 16.87
CA ASN A 15 0.08 -3.47 17.24
C ASN A 15 -0.72 -2.85 16.10
N GLU A 16 -0.15 -2.77 14.90
CA GLU A 16 -0.81 -2.16 13.75
C GLU A 16 -1.06 -3.20 12.67
N ARG A 17 -2.13 -2.96 11.91
CA ARG A 17 -2.48 -3.73 10.72
C ARG A 17 -2.60 -2.76 9.58
N PHE A 18 -2.15 -3.19 8.42
CA PHE A 18 -2.17 -2.40 7.22
C PHE A 18 -2.98 -3.14 6.18
N ARG A 19 -3.87 -2.45 5.47
CA ARG A 19 -4.34 -2.93 4.18
C ARG A 19 -3.32 -2.49 3.13
N PHE A 20 -3.11 -3.30 2.12
CA PHE A 20 -2.25 -2.94 1.00
C PHE A 20 -2.94 -3.24 -0.31
N GLY A 21 -2.50 -2.55 -1.35
CA GLY A 21 -2.82 -2.90 -2.71
C GLY A 21 -1.68 -2.59 -3.66
N VAL A 22 -1.70 -3.30 -4.78
CA VAL A 22 -0.83 -3.08 -5.91
C VAL A 22 -1.70 -2.94 -7.15
N GLU A 23 -1.54 -1.83 -7.85
CA GLU A 23 -2.33 -1.49 -9.03
C GLU A 23 -1.40 -1.18 -10.20
N HIS A 24 -1.79 -1.54 -11.41
CA HIS A 24 -1.16 -1.02 -12.62
C HIS A 24 -2.17 -0.20 -13.41
N ALA A 25 -1.81 1.05 -13.70
CA ALA A 25 -2.59 1.96 -14.52
C ALA A 25 -1.66 2.72 -15.46
N ASN A 26 -2.00 2.74 -16.76
CA ASN A 26 -1.24 3.49 -17.78
C ASN A 26 0.27 3.18 -17.84
N GLY A 27 0.67 1.95 -17.48
CA GLY A 27 2.07 1.54 -17.45
C GLY A 27 2.85 2.00 -16.20
N ILE A 28 2.17 2.60 -15.23
CA ILE A 28 2.71 2.95 -13.91
C ILE A 28 2.14 1.95 -12.91
N GLY A 29 3.03 1.28 -12.17
CA GLY A 29 2.63 0.50 -10.99
C GLY A 29 2.47 1.42 -9.80
N GLU A 30 1.51 1.17 -8.93
CA GLU A 30 1.37 1.87 -7.65
C GLU A 30 1.28 0.83 -6.53
N ILE A 31 2.06 1.04 -5.47
CA ILE A 31 1.95 0.27 -4.23
C ILE A 31 1.42 1.22 -3.17
N TRP A 32 0.33 0.83 -2.49
CA TRP A 32 -0.25 1.62 -1.41
C TRP A 32 -0.40 0.82 -0.12
N LEU A 33 -0.33 1.53 1.00
CA LEU A 33 -0.57 1.04 2.35
C LEU A 33 -1.57 1.94 3.07
N GLU A 34 -2.63 1.36 3.63
CA GLU A 34 -3.59 2.01 4.52
C GLU A 34 -3.42 1.47 5.95
N SER A 35 -3.17 2.36 6.91
CA SER A 35 -3.25 1.99 8.33
C SER A 35 -4.70 1.74 8.74
N GLN A 36 -4.94 0.61 9.41
CA GLN A 36 -6.24 0.28 10.01
C GLN A 36 -6.43 0.86 11.42
N ALA A 37 -5.57 1.79 11.84
CA ALA A 37 -5.76 2.53 13.08
C ALA A 37 -7.04 3.41 13.02
N PRO A 38 -7.58 3.85 14.17
CA PRO A 38 -8.77 4.71 14.21
C PRO A 38 -8.62 5.99 13.36
N LYS A 39 -7.39 6.54 13.29
CA LYS A 39 -7.02 7.59 12.35
C LYS A 39 -6.37 6.95 11.13
N LYS A 40 -7.17 6.64 10.12
CA LYS A 40 -6.71 6.08 8.85
C LYS A 40 -5.70 7.02 8.19
N ARG A 41 -4.58 6.46 7.74
CA ARG A 41 -3.55 7.14 6.97
C ARG A 41 -3.17 6.25 5.80
N TRP A 42 -2.84 6.89 4.69
CA TRP A 42 -2.60 6.24 3.41
C TRP A 42 -1.24 6.68 2.90
N TRP A 43 -0.41 5.74 2.49
CA TRP A 43 0.88 6.01 1.86
C TRP A 43 0.92 5.32 0.51
N GLY A 44 1.48 6.00 -0.48
CA GLY A 44 1.60 5.52 -1.85
C GLY A 44 3.04 5.63 -2.35
N CYS A 45 3.40 4.74 -3.27
CA CYS A 45 4.64 4.78 -4.02
C CYS A 45 4.34 4.45 -5.48
N GLU A 46 4.59 5.41 -6.37
CA GLU A 46 4.56 5.17 -7.81
C GLU A 46 5.83 4.40 -8.23
N VAL A 47 5.66 3.41 -9.07
CA VAL A 47 6.68 2.47 -9.54
C VAL A 47 6.66 2.49 -11.07
N THR A 48 7.43 3.40 -11.65
CA THR A 48 7.63 3.50 -13.10
C THR A 48 8.72 2.57 -13.60
N ASP A 49 9.75 2.35 -12.78
CA ASP A 49 10.83 1.41 -13.04
C ASP A 49 11.20 0.71 -11.73
N VAL A 50 10.92 -0.60 -11.67
CA VAL A 50 11.24 -1.44 -10.51
C VAL A 50 12.74 -1.46 -10.22
N ALA A 51 13.59 -1.25 -11.24
CA ALA A 51 15.03 -1.23 -11.08
C ALA A 51 15.55 -0.06 -10.24
N ALA A 52 14.84 1.06 -10.25
CA ALA A 52 15.17 2.23 -9.45
C ALA A 52 15.09 1.96 -7.94
N PHE A 53 14.38 0.90 -7.53
CA PHE A 53 14.16 0.54 -6.13
C PHE A 53 15.07 -0.61 -5.65
N THR A 54 16.04 -1.02 -6.47
CA THR A 54 17.04 -2.03 -6.10
C THR A 54 18.46 -1.51 -6.06
N PRO A 55 19.34 -2.12 -5.24
CA PRO A 55 20.77 -1.85 -5.31
C PRO A 55 21.32 -2.11 -6.72
N ALA A 56 22.28 -1.29 -7.15
CA ALA A 56 22.81 -1.26 -8.53
C ALA A 56 23.39 -2.60 -9.04
N ASP A 57 23.76 -3.52 -8.14
CA ASP A 57 24.43 -4.77 -8.47
C ASP A 57 23.48 -5.97 -8.62
N VAL A 58 22.16 -5.72 -8.66
CA VAL A 58 21.16 -6.80 -8.67
C VAL A 58 20.54 -6.98 -10.05
N ALA A 59 20.73 -8.17 -10.63
CA ALA A 59 20.02 -8.59 -11.84
C ALA A 59 18.52 -8.80 -11.53
N LEU A 60 17.68 -7.97 -12.15
CA LEU A 60 16.24 -7.96 -11.94
C LEU A 60 15.52 -8.95 -12.85
N PRO A 61 14.43 -9.60 -12.38
CA PRO A 61 13.54 -10.34 -13.26
C PRO A 61 12.80 -9.41 -14.24
N PRO A 62 12.23 -9.97 -15.33
CA PRO A 62 11.55 -9.18 -16.37
C PRO A 62 10.38 -8.31 -15.85
N LYS A 63 10.05 -7.31 -16.68
CA LYS A 63 9.16 -6.12 -16.51
C LYS A 63 7.88 -6.20 -15.67
N ASP A 64 7.39 -7.36 -15.26
CA ASP A 64 6.12 -7.51 -14.50
C ASP A 64 6.35 -7.68 -12.99
N SER A 65 7.49 -7.18 -12.49
CA SER A 65 7.98 -7.49 -11.16
C SER A 65 7.31 -6.69 -10.04
N ALA A 66 6.64 -5.55 -10.26
CA ALA A 66 6.03 -4.80 -9.15
C ALA A 66 4.86 -5.55 -8.47
N SER A 67 3.93 -6.11 -9.26
CA SER A 67 2.82 -6.95 -8.78
C SER A 67 3.32 -8.24 -8.13
N LEU A 68 4.34 -8.86 -8.72
CA LEU A 68 4.99 -10.07 -8.22
C LEU A 68 5.85 -9.84 -6.96
N CYS A 69 6.53 -8.70 -6.84
CA CYS A 69 7.51 -8.44 -5.78
C CYS A 69 6.88 -7.82 -4.53
N GLY A 70 6.03 -6.80 -4.70
CA GLY A 70 5.36 -6.13 -3.58
C GLY A 70 4.18 -6.96 -3.07
N GLY A 71 3.28 -7.35 -3.98
CA GLY A 71 2.01 -8.00 -3.63
C GLY A 71 2.18 -9.35 -2.95
N VAL A 72 3.09 -10.21 -3.43
CA VAL A 72 3.33 -11.54 -2.86
C VAL A 72 4.00 -11.45 -1.49
N SER A 73 5.04 -10.61 -1.35
CA SER A 73 5.76 -10.43 -0.08
C SER A 73 4.87 -9.83 1.02
N LEU A 74 4.04 -8.84 0.66
CA LEU A 74 3.06 -8.23 1.56
C LEU A 74 1.97 -9.23 1.96
N ARG A 75 1.43 -10.01 1.02
CA ARG A 75 0.42 -11.04 1.32
C ARG A 75 0.96 -12.13 2.24
N GLU A 76 2.18 -12.60 2.00
CA GLU A 76 2.81 -13.63 2.82
C GLU A 76 3.12 -13.16 4.25
N SER A 77 3.30 -11.85 4.46
CA SER A 77 3.56 -11.27 5.78
C SER A 77 2.47 -11.61 6.81
N ALA A 78 1.21 -11.72 6.36
CA ALA A 78 0.07 -12.07 7.19
C ALA A 78 -0.05 -13.57 7.46
N SER A 79 0.47 -14.44 6.58
CA SER A 79 0.21 -15.89 6.62
C SER A 79 1.34 -16.75 7.18
N ASN A 80 2.62 -16.33 7.08
CA ASN A 80 3.74 -17.20 7.49
C ASN A 80 4.80 -16.47 8.36
N ARG A 81 5.36 -17.16 9.36
CA ARG A 81 6.39 -16.60 10.28
C ARG A 81 7.82 -17.00 9.89
N ALA A 82 7.99 -17.98 9.00
CA ALA A 82 9.29 -18.57 8.67
C ALA A 82 10.07 -17.85 7.55
N ASN A 83 9.42 -16.94 6.82
CA ASN A 83 10.04 -16.18 5.72
C ASN A 83 10.49 -14.79 6.17
N PRO A 84 11.56 -14.19 5.58
CA PRO A 84 11.93 -12.81 5.84
C PRO A 84 10.75 -11.90 5.53
N ARG A 85 10.20 -11.28 6.58
CA ARG A 85 9.04 -10.42 6.48
C ARG A 85 9.42 -9.12 5.79
N PRO A 86 8.51 -8.54 4.99
CA PRO A 86 8.68 -7.16 4.58
C PRO A 86 8.86 -6.30 5.84
N LYS A 87 9.75 -5.31 5.75
CA LYS A 87 9.99 -4.36 6.83
C LYS A 87 9.37 -3.04 6.45
N LEU A 88 8.76 -2.42 7.44
CA LEU A 88 8.29 -1.05 7.33
C LEU A 88 9.10 -0.22 8.31
N VAL A 89 9.67 0.87 7.82
CA VAL A 89 10.40 1.86 8.62
C VAL A 89 9.64 3.17 8.49
N ARG A 90 9.48 3.88 9.62
CA ARG A 90 8.93 5.24 9.61
C ARG A 90 10.07 6.23 9.52
N GLU A 91 9.88 7.19 8.64
CA GLU A 91 10.73 8.35 8.49
C GLU A 91 9.89 9.60 8.80
N ASP A 92 10.56 10.65 9.28
CA ASP A 92 10.00 12.00 9.50
C ASP A 92 8.56 12.05 10.04
N GLU A 93 8.39 11.87 11.36
CA GLU A 93 7.13 12.10 12.09
C GLU A 93 5.85 11.44 11.49
N ASP A 94 5.97 10.27 10.86
CA ASP A 94 4.91 9.50 10.18
C ASP A 94 4.48 10.02 8.79
N GLU A 95 5.16 11.02 8.22
CA GLU A 95 4.85 11.54 6.89
C GLU A 95 5.42 10.67 5.76
N SER A 96 6.47 9.91 6.05
CA SER A 96 7.11 9.01 5.10
C SER A 96 7.30 7.61 5.69
N LEU A 97 7.15 6.61 4.82
CA LEU A 97 7.41 5.22 5.15
C LEU A 97 8.39 4.63 4.14
N GLN A 98 9.32 3.84 4.62
CA GLN A 98 10.16 3.02 3.76
C GLN A 98 9.69 1.57 3.85
N LEU A 99 9.11 1.06 2.76
CA LEU A 99 8.69 -0.33 2.63
C LEU A 99 9.81 -1.14 1.99
N GLU A 100 10.40 -2.03 2.76
CA GLU A 100 11.42 -2.96 2.31
C GLU A 100 10.80 -4.33 2.05
N VAL A 101 10.87 -4.82 0.81
CA VAL A 101 10.39 -6.16 0.47
C VAL A 101 11.54 -7.01 -0.06
N SER A 102 11.57 -8.26 0.38
CA SER A 102 12.41 -9.29 -0.20
C SER A 102 11.57 -10.15 -1.12
N ILE A 103 12.16 -10.65 -2.20
CA ILE A 103 11.53 -11.65 -3.06
C ILE A 103 12.33 -12.94 -3.10
N LYS A 104 11.65 -14.04 -3.40
CA LYS A 104 12.28 -15.33 -3.64
C LYS A 104 12.49 -15.51 -5.14
N MET A 105 13.74 -15.70 -5.57
CA MET A 105 14.10 -15.92 -6.96
C MET A 105 14.36 -17.42 -7.21
N GLY A 106 13.53 -18.08 -8.02
CA GLY A 106 13.75 -19.44 -8.53
C GLY A 106 12.80 -20.54 -7.99
N MET A 107 12.57 -21.59 -8.80
CA MET A 107 11.67 -22.73 -8.49
C MET A 107 12.29 -23.84 -7.62
N ALA A 108 13.57 -23.75 -7.27
CA ALA A 108 14.24 -24.74 -6.42
C ALA A 108 14.95 -24.00 -5.29
N ASP A 109 14.43 -24.08 -4.05
CA ASP A 109 15.03 -23.73 -2.75
C ASP A 109 16.12 -22.63 -2.67
N LEU A 110 16.07 -21.64 -3.56
CA LEU A 110 17.00 -20.53 -3.61
C LEU A 110 16.58 -19.47 -2.59
N ALA A 111 17.59 -19.00 -1.85
CA ALA A 111 17.48 -18.03 -0.77
C ALA A 111 16.79 -16.74 -1.24
N TRP A 112 16.07 -16.10 -0.32
CA TRP A 112 15.47 -14.78 -0.52
C TRP A 112 16.54 -13.73 -0.89
N ALA A 113 16.37 -13.07 -2.05
CA ALA A 113 17.06 -11.86 -2.54
C ALA A 113 16.52 -11.58 -3.96
N PRO A 114 16.26 -10.33 -4.42
CA PRO A 114 16.74 -9.01 -3.98
C PRO A 114 15.87 -8.29 -2.95
N LYS A 115 16.44 -7.26 -2.30
CA LYS A 115 15.75 -6.30 -1.43
C LYS A 115 15.34 -5.08 -2.26
N TYR A 116 14.04 -4.84 -2.37
CA TYR A 116 13.48 -3.62 -2.93
C TYR A 116 13.12 -2.67 -1.81
N VAL A 117 13.39 -1.39 -2.02
CA VAL A 117 13.09 -0.34 -1.05
C VAL A 117 12.18 0.66 -1.73
N PHE A 118 10.92 0.68 -1.32
CA PHE A 118 9.90 1.59 -1.83
C PHE A 118 9.72 2.76 -0.85
N PRO A 119 10.15 3.99 -1.23
CA PRO A 119 9.83 5.19 -0.47
C PRO A 119 8.36 5.53 -0.68
N MET A 120 7.58 5.43 0.39
CA MET A 120 6.15 5.73 0.37
C MET A 120 5.90 7.07 1.03
N THR A 121 5.16 7.92 0.34
CA THR A 121 4.78 9.24 0.83
C THR A 121 3.35 9.25 1.32
N LEU A 122 3.07 9.98 2.40
CA LEU A 122 1.71 10.16 2.89
C LEU A 122 0.86 10.78 1.77
N VAL A 123 -0.16 10.05 1.37
CA VAL A 123 -1.19 10.56 0.47
C VAL A 123 -2.03 11.51 1.29
N SER A 124 -1.84 12.80 1.04
CA SER A 124 -2.74 13.82 1.57
C SER A 124 -4.14 13.50 1.06
N GLN A 125 -5.03 13.06 1.96
CA GLN A 125 -6.46 13.02 1.65
C GLN A 125 -6.85 14.45 1.34
N SER A 126 -6.87 14.79 0.05
CA SER A 126 -7.39 16.07 -0.38
C SER A 126 -8.81 16.13 0.17
N PRO A 127 -9.16 17.16 0.96
CA PRO A 127 -10.55 17.34 1.35
C PRO A 127 -11.36 17.28 0.06
N LEU A 128 -12.41 16.44 0.05
CA LEU A 128 -13.35 16.37 -1.07
C LEU A 128 -13.61 17.80 -1.57
N PRO A 129 -13.58 18.06 -2.89
CA PRO A 129 -13.82 19.40 -3.41
C PRO A 129 -15.04 19.98 -2.71
N ALA A 130 -14.98 21.23 -2.25
CA ALA A 130 -16.01 21.81 -1.39
C ALA A 130 -17.42 21.65 -1.96
N GLU A 131 -17.53 21.59 -3.29
CA GLU A 131 -18.75 21.28 -4.05
C GLU A 131 -19.32 19.88 -3.72
N VAL A 132 -18.49 18.84 -3.71
CA VAL A 132 -18.91 17.46 -3.40
C VAL A 132 -19.30 17.32 -1.93
N GLN A 133 -18.65 18.06 -1.02
CA GLN A 133 -19.04 18.10 0.39
C GLN A 133 -20.39 18.81 0.57
N ALA A 134 -20.60 19.94 -0.11
CA ALA A 134 -21.86 20.69 -0.05
C ALA A 134 -23.04 19.90 -0.60
N GLU A 135 -22.85 19.15 -1.68
CA GLU A 135 -23.87 18.25 -2.24
C GLU A 135 -24.23 17.13 -1.28
N GLN A 136 -23.25 16.48 -0.64
CA GLN A 136 -23.52 15.43 0.35
C GLN A 136 -24.26 15.96 1.58
N ILE A 137 -23.85 17.13 2.10
CA ILE A 137 -24.54 17.76 3.24
C ILE A 137 -25.98 18.12 2.86
N THR A 138 -26.19 18.66 1.66
CA THR A 138 -27.53 19.02 1.17
C THR A 138 -28.42 17.78 1.01
N LEU A 139 -27.88 16.69 0.47
CA LEU A 139 -28.59 15.41 0.34
C LEU A 139 -28.98 14.85 1.70
N LEU A 140 -28.06 14.80 2.67
CA LEU A 140 -28.35 14.34 4.03
C LEU A 140 -29.40 15.22 4.71
N THR A 141 -29.31 16.54 4.54
CA THR A 141 -30.26 17.50 5.14
C THR A 141 -31.66 17.33 4.56
N ALA A 142 -31.76 17.12 3.24
CA ALA A 142 -33.02 16.84 2.56
C ALA A 142 -33.65 15.53 3.05
N GLN A 143 -32.86 14.46 3.20
CA GLN A 143 -33.33 13.17 3.72
C GLN A 143 -33.85 13.29 5.17
N VAL A 144 -33.16 14.05 6.03
CA VAL A 144 -33.59 14.28 7.41
C VAL A 144 -34.90 15.09 7.48
N GLN A 145 -35.06 16.09 6.61
CA GLN A 145 -36.31 16.85 6.50
C GLN A 145 -37.46 16.00 5.99
N GLU A 146 -37.24 15.15 4.98
CA GLU A 146 -38.26 14.22 4.48
C GLU A 146 -38.71 13.23 5.55
N LEU A 147 -37.76 12.69 6.33
CA LEU A 147 -38.05 11.78 7.43
C LEU A 147 -38.81 12.47 8.58
N SER A 148 -38.51 13.74 8.86
CA SER A 148 -39.19 14.51 9.92
C SER A 148 -40.61 14.93 9.53
N ASN A 149 -40.87 15.15 8.24
CA ASN A 149 -42.17 15.57 7.72
C ASN A 149 -43.12 14.41 7.41
N LYS A 150 -42.66 13.16 7.51
CA LYS A 150 -43.46 11.93 7.32
C LYS A 150 -44.21 11.47 8.58
N LYS A 151 -44.46 12.37 9.53
CA LYS A 151 -45.13 12.10 10.80
C LYS A 151 -46.61 12.44 10.76
#